data_AF-A0A251V3H0-F1
#
_entry.id   AF-A0A251V3H0-F1
#
_cell.length_a   1.000
_cell.length_b   1.000
_cell.length_c   1.000
_cell.angle_alpha   90.00
_cell.angle_beta   90.00
_cell.angle_gamma   90.00
#
_symmetry.space_group_name_H-M   'P 1'
#
loop_
_entity.id
_entity.type
_entity.pdbx_description
1 polymer ?
#
loop_
_entity_poly.entity_id
_entity_poly.type
_entity_poly.pdbx_seq_one_letter_code
_entity_poly.pdbx_strand_id
1 'polypeptide(L)'
;MASLEDVPSVDMMTELLRRFKCSSKPDKRLILIGPPGSGKATQSPIIKDEYCLCHLATTDMLRAAVAAKTPLGIKAKETMEKVHCTPS
;
A
#
# COMPACT_ATOMS: atom_id res chain seq x y z
N MET A 1 -19.53 9.64 -10.27
CA MET A 1 -18.67 8.91 -11.24
C MET A 1 -18.28 9.93 -12.29
N ALA A 2 -17.00 10.29 -12.39
CA ALA A 2 -16.55 11.23 -13.41
C ALA A 2 -16.60 10.52 -14.78
N SER A 3 -17.35 11.09 -15.72
CA SER A 3 -17.43 10.60 -17.10
C SER A 3 -16.14 10.95 -17.85
N LEU A 4 -15.68 10.07 -18.75
CA LEU A 4 -14.45 10.29 -19.54
C LEU A 4 -14.50 11.54 -20.44
N GLU A 5 -15.69 12.07 -20.70
CA GLU A 5 -15.92 13.25 -21.55
C GLU A 5 -15.46 14.56 -20.90
N ASP A 6 -15.38 14.62 -19.57
CA ASP A 6 -14.94 15.81 -18.82
C ASP A 6 -13.42 15.85 -18.56
N VAL A 7 -12.69 14.82 -19.00
CA VAL A 7 -11.24 14.70 -18.74
C VAL A 7 -10.46 15.40 -19.85
N PRO A 8 -9.63 16.42 -19.54
CA PRO A 8 -8.77 17.05 -20.54
C PRO A 8 -7.88 16.04 -21.25
N SER A 9 -7.71 16.19 -22.58
CA SER A 9 -6.86 15.28 -23.37
C SER A 9 -5.42 15.20 -22.85
N VAL A 10 -4.93 16.27 -22.22
CA VAL A 10 -3.59 16.30 -21.58
C VAL A 10 -3.50 15.33 -20.39
N ASP A 11 -4.56 15.23 -19.59
CA ASP A 11 -4.61 14.33 -18.44
C ASP A 11 -4.72 12.88 -18.89
N MET A 12 -5.51 12.63 -19.96
CA MET A 12 -5.54 11.31 -20.61
C MET A 12 -4.16 10.91 -21.14
N MET A 13 -3.47 11.82 -21.85
CA MET A 13 -2.13 11.54 -22.38
C MET A 13 -1.11 11.32 -21.25
N THR A 14 -1.23 12.06 -20.15
CA THR A 14 -0.35 11.90 -18.97
C THR A 14 -0.56 10.53 -18.31
N GLU A 15 -1.81 10.08 -18.17
CA GLU A 15 -2.13 8.77 -17.61
C GLU A 15 -1.73 7.62 -18.55
N LEU A 16 -1.91 7.78 -19.87
CA LEU A 16 -1.41 6.82 -20.86
C LEU A 16 0.11 6.68 -20.78
N LEU A 17 0.84 7.80 -20.75
CA LEU A 17 2.30 7.80 -20.62
C LEU A 17 2.76 7.15 -19.31
N ARG A 18 2.04 7.38 -18.20
CA ARG A 18 2.29 6.72 -16.92
C ARG A 18 2.16 5.19 -17.06
N ARG A 19 1.08 4.70 -17.68
CA ARG A 19 0.85 3.26 -17.87
C ARG A 19 1.88 2.62 -18.79
N PHE A 20 2.27 3.29 -19.88
CA PHE A 20 3.34 2.80 -20.76
C PHE A 20 4.67 2.66 -20.01
N LYS A 21 5.04 3.65 -19.18
CA LYS A 21 6.24 3.57 -18.32
C LYS A 21 6.19 2.45 -17.29
N CYS A 22 4.99 2.08 -16.82
CA CYS A 22 4.80 0.93 -15.93
C CYS A 22 4.95 -0.40 -16.69
N SER A 23 4.33 -0.51 -17.87
CA SER A 23 4.28 -1.76 -18.66
C SER A 23 5.65 -2.23 -19.15
N SER A 24 6.61 -1.31 -19.31
CA SER A 24 7.96 -1.65 -19.75
C SER A 24 8.88 -2.14 -18.61
N LYS A 25 8.41 -2.11 -17.36
CA LYS A 25 9.23 -2.51 -16.19
C LYS A 25 9.13 -4.01 -15.95
N PRO A 26 10.22 -4.66 -15.53
CA PRO A 26 10.19 -6.08 -15.20
C PRO A 26 9.34 -6.32 -13.95
N ASP A 27 8.57 -7.41 -13.96
CA ASP A 27 7.83 -7.86 -12.78
C ASP A 27 8.78 -8.16 -11.63
N LYS A 28 8.46 -7.65 -10.43
CA LYS A 28 9.24 -7.89 -9.21
C LYS A 28 8.34 -8.29 -8.05
N ARG A 29 8.79 -9.26 -7.26
CA ARG A 29 8.20 -9.62 -5.97
C ARG A 29 9.19 -9.25 -4.87
N LEU A 30 8.92 -8.16 -4.17
CA LEU A 30 9.79 -7.66 -3.10
C LEU A 30 9.17 -7.94 -1.74
N ILE A 31 10.02 -8.33 -0.78
CA ILE A 31 9.67 -8.44 0.64
C ILE A 31 10.54 -7.45 1.41
N LEU A 32 9.92 -6.49 2.08
CA LEU A 32 10.61 -5.47 2.89
C LEU A 32 10.67 -5.94 4.34
N ILE A 33 11.87 -6.30 4.82
CA ILE A 33 12.12 -6.78 6.18
C ILE A 33 13.04 -5.80 6.89
N GLY A 34 12.76 -5.52 8.16
CA GLY A 34 13.61 -4.64 8.97
C GLY A 34 12.98 -4.34 10.34
N PRO A 35 13.75 -3.79 11.28
CA PRO A 35 13.25 -3.43 12.61
C PRO A 35 12.14 -2.38 12.55
N PRO A 36 11.28 -2.26 13.58
CA PRO A 36 10.30 -1.17 13.66
C PRO A 36 11.04 0.18 13.55
N GLY A 37 10.47 1.14 12.81
CA GLY A 37 11.12 2.42 12.55
C GLY A 37 12.15 2.43 11.40
N SER A 38 12.46 1.30 10.76
CA SER A 38 13.42 1.25 9.63
C SER A 38 12.93 1.91 8.32
N GLY A 39 11.83 2.67 8.35
CA GLY A 39 11.31 3.37 7.17
C GLY A 39 10.57 2.51 6.15
N LYS A 40 10.27 1.22 6.44
CA LYS A 40 9.51 0.33 5.52
C LYS A 40 8.19 0.95 5.07
N ALA A 41 7.42 1.50 6.02
CA ALA A 41 6.14 2.14 5.74
C ALA A 41 6.28 3.36 4.81
N THR A 42 7.43 4.04 4.83
CA THR A 42 7.73 5.18 3.96
C THR A 42 8.23 4.74 2.58
N GLN A 43 9.07 3.71 2.51
CA GLN A 43 9.67 3.25 1.26
C GLN A 43 8.72 2.38 0.42
N SER A 44 7.86 1.58 1.06
CA SER A 44 6.89 0.74 0.36
C SER A 44 6.02 1.49 -0.68
N PRO A 45 5.37 2.63 -0.35
CA PRO A 45 4.56 3.37 -1.32
C PRO A 45 5.40 3.99 -2.44
N ILE A 46 6.65 4.41 -2.16
CA ILE A 46 7.56 4.94 -3.17
C ILE A 46 7.90 3.85 -4.19
N ILE A 47 8.28 2.66 -3.72
CA ILE A 47 8.59 1.49 -4.57
C ILE A 47 7.34 1.06 -5.35
N LYS A 48 6.16 1.10 -4.73
CA LYS A 48 4.88 0.82 -5.37
C LYS A 48 4.62 1.75 -6.55
N ASP A 49 4.79 3.06 -6.37
CA ASP A 49 4.52 4.05 -7.42
C ASP A 49 5.60 4.03 -8.51
N GLU A 50 6.86 3.80 -8.13
CA GLU A 50 7.97 3.71 -9.07
C GLU A 50 7.87 2.44 -9.92
N TYR A 51 7.57 1.28 -9.37
CA TYR A 51 7.51 0.02 -10.10
C TYR A 51 6.10 -0.41 -10.50
N CYS A 52 5.10 0.40 -10.17
CA CYS A 52 3.68 0.13 -10.42
C CYS A 52 3.23 -1.23 -9.86
N LEU A 53 3.79 -1.61 -8.71
CA LEU A 53 3.57 -2.88 -8.05
C LEU A 53 2.34 -2.82 -7.14
N CYS A 54 1.77 -3.98 -6.82
CA CYS A 54 0.77 -4.07 -5.76
C CYS A 54 1.45 -3.98 -4.39
N HIS A 55 1.06 -2.99 -3.58
CA HIS A 55 1.51 -2.89 -2.20
C HIS A 55 0.62 -3.75 -1.29
N LEU A 56 1.17 -4.85 -0.77
CA LEU A 56 0.48 -5.73 0.17
C LEU A 56 1.11 -5.58 1.56
N ALA A 57 0.49 -4.78 2.42
CA ALA A 57 0.87 -4.64 3.82
C ALA A 57 -0.12 -5.38 4.72
N THR A 58 0.32 -6.48 5.32
CA THR A 58 -0.48 -7.26 6.28
C THR A 58 -0.93 -6.42 7.47
N THR A 59 -0.11 -5.45 7.90
CA THR A 59 -0.45 -4.52 8.97
C THR A 59 -1.62 -3.59 8.61
N ASP A 60 -1.70 -3.14 7.37
CA ASP A 60 -2.77 -2.24 6.92
C ASP A 60 -4.07 -3.02 6.75
N MET A 61 -4.00 -4.25 6.22
CA MET A 61 -5.12 -5.18 6.18
C MET A 61 -5.65 -5.49 7.59
N LEU A 62 -4.75 -5.67 8.55
CA LEU A 62 -5.13 -5.94 9.94
C LEU A 62 -5.78 -4.70 10.58
N ARG A 63 -5.21 -3.51 10.39
CA ARG A 63 -5.81 -2.23 10.85
C ARG A 63 -7.19 -2.01 10.24
N ALA A 64 -7.37 -2.28 8.95
CA ALA A 64 -8.66 -2.20 8.28
C ALA A 64 -9.67 -3.22 8.85
N ALA A 65 -9.23 -4.46 9.10
CA ALA A 65 -10.08 -5.50 9.69
C ALA A 65 -10.50 -5.18 11.14
N VAL A 66 -9.61 -4.55 11.92
CA VAL A 66 -9.87 -4.02 13.27
C VAL A 66 -10.89 -2.87 13.19
N ALA A 67 -10.69 -1.91 12.28
CA ALA A 67 -11.60 -0.79 12.09
C ALA A 67 -13.01 -1.24 11.65
N ALA A 68 -13.07 -2.26 10.78
CA ALA A 68 -14.31 -2.88 10.34
C ALA A 68 -14.95 -3.82 11.38
N LYS A 69 -14.34 -3.98 12.57
CA LYS A 69 -14.82 -4.83 13.68
C LYS A 69 -15.16 -6.27 13.24
N THR A 70 -14.43 -6.79 12.27
CA THR A 70 -14.60 -8.17 11.83
C THR A 70 -14.23 -9.13 12.98
N PRO A 71 -14.77 -10.36 13.03
CA PRO A 71 -14.42 -11.34 14.06
C PRO A 71 -12.90 -11.60 14.14
N LEU A 72 -12.22 -11.56 12.99
CA LEU A 72 -10.77 -11.67 12.88
C LEU A 72 -10.06 -10.40 13.39
N GLY A 73 -10.59 -9.22 13.06
CA GLY A 73 -10.08 -7.92 13.52
C GLY A 73 -10.14 -7.74 15.03
N ILE A 74 -11.16 -8.25 15.72
CA ILE A 74 -11.27 -8.18 17.17
C ILE A 74 -10.15 -9.01 17.83
N LYS A 75 -9.95 -10.27 17.39
CA LYS A 75 -8.84 -11.13 17.87
C LYS A 75 -7.46 -10.53 17.55
N ALA A 76 -7.35 -9.92 16.38
CA ALA A 76 -6.13 -9.25 15.97
C ALA A 76 -5.83 -8.03 16.83
N LYS A 77 -6.85 -7.23 17.21
CA LYS A 77 -6.68 -6.06 18.08
C LYS A 77 -6.06 -6.45 19.42
N GLU A 78 -6.58 -7.50 20.06
CA GLU A 78 -6.05 -8.01 21.33
C GLU A 78 -4.58 -8.45 21.22
N THR A 79 -4.20 -9.00 20.06
CA THR A 79 -2.81 -9.41 19.80
C THR A 79 -1.92 -8.21 19.50
N MET A 80 -2.40 -7.23 18.73
CA MET A 80 -1.66 -6.00 18.40
C MET A 80 -1.42 -5.13 19.64
N GLU A 81 -2.39 -5.01 20.55
CA GLU A 81 -2.23 -4.31 21.84
C GLU A 81 -1.20 -5.02 22.75
N LYS A 82 -1.17 -6.36 22.75
CA LYS A 82 -0.14 -7.14 23.47
C LYS A 82 1.27 -7.02 22.86
N VAL A 83 1.37 -6.72 21.57
CA VAL A 83 2.64 -6.52 20.85
C VAL A 83 3.10 -5.04 20.90
N HIS A 84 2.43 -4.19 21.68
CA HIS A 84 2.98 -2.90 22.07
C HIS A 84 4.13 -3.13 23.07
N CYS A 85 5.29 -3.54 22.56
CA CYS A 85 6.56 -3.33 23.24
C CYS A 85 6.76 -1.82 23.41
N THR A 86 6.39 -1.31 24.58
CA THR A 86 7.06 -0.14 25.16
C THR A 86 8.51 -0.52 25.45
N PRO A 87 9.49 0.30 25.06
CA PRO A 87 10.61 0.58 25.91
C PRO A 87 10.50 2.02 26.41
N SER A 88 10.56 2.15 27.73
CA SER A 88 11.17 3.30 28.41
C SER A 88 12.54 3.63 27.82
#